data_AF-A0A7X6R378-F1
#
_entry.id   AF-A0A7X6R378-F1
#
_cell.length_a   1.000
_cell.length_b   1.000
_cell.length_c   1.000
_cell.angle_alpha   90.00
_cell.angle_beta   90.00
_cell.angle_gamma   90.00
#
_symmetry.space_group_name_H-M   'P 1'
#
loop_
_entity.id
_entity.type
_entity.pdbx_description
1 polymer ?
#
loop_
_entity_poly.entity_id
_entity_poly.type
_entity_poly.pdbx_seq_one_letter_code
_entity_poly.pdbx_strand_id
1 'polypeptide(L)'
;MTKSTAFAAVFSAAAAALFFLPAAPAYAQSTHCAKAIELINIAIDTNGGTLDGATAAALSDRLSGLADLAQGAEKDVITAYAYALVDENVTDLDPYTDELNRVCA
;
A
#
# COMPACT_ATOMS: atom_id res chain seq x y z
N MET A 1 -22.62 -44.66 -1.43
CA MET A 1 -21.28 -44.05 -1.48
C MET A 1 -21.05 -43.58 -2.90
N THR A 2 -21.16 -42.28 -3.15
CA THR A 2 -20.92 -41.68 -4.46
C THR A 2 -19.84 -40.62 -4.27
N LYS A 3 -18.72 -40.79 -4.97
CA LYS A 3 -17.44 -40.13 -4.72
C LYS A 3 -17.15 -39.13 -5.86
N SER A 4 -16.67 -37.94 -5.45
CA SER A 4 -15.84 -36.97 -6.18
C SER A 4 -16.42 -36.26 -7.42
N THR A 5 -16.75 -34.97 -7.38
CA THR A 5 -15.89 -33.74 -7.39
C THR A 5 -15.10 -33.51 -8.68
N ALA A 6 -15.54 -32.54 -9.49
CA ALA A 6 -14.70 -31.67 -10.31
C ALA A 6 -15.55 -30.50 -10.84
N PHE A 7 -15.55 -29.36 -10.15
CA PHE A 7 -15.95 -28.09 -10.75
C PHE A 7 -14.67 -27.40 -11.21
N ALA A 8 -14.49 -27.34 -12.53
CA ALA A 8 -13.37 -26.68 -13.18
C ALA A 8 -13.39 -25.18 -12.88
N ALA A 9 -12.35 -24.70 -12.20
CA ALA A 9 -12.07 -23.28 -12.06
C ALA A 9 -11.60 -22.76 -13.42
N VAL A 10 -12.48 -22.09 -14.15
CA VAL A 10 -12.12 -21.18 -15.24
C VAL A 10 -12.58 -19.80 -14.78
N PHE A 11 -11.70 -19.08 -14.08
CA PHE A 11 -11.81 -17.63 -13.99
C PHE A 11 -10.84 -17.03 -14.99
N SER A 12 -11.44 -16.54 -16.07
CA SER A 12 -10.81 -15.84 -17.17
C SER A 12 -9.88 -14.74 -16.70
N ALA A 13 -8.72 -14.69 -17.33
CA ALA A 13 -7.82 -13.55 -17.35
C ALA A 13 -8.55 -12.31 -17.92
N ALA A 14 -8.54 -11.20 -17.18
CA ALA A 14 -8.76 -9.86 -17.70
C ALA A 14 -8.30 -8.79 -16.69
N ALA A 15 -7.11 -8.23 -16.89
CA ALA A 15 -6.75 -6.87 -16.48
C ALA A 15 -5.45 -6.39 -17.17
N ALA A 16 -5.34 -6.56 -18.49
CA ALA A 16 -4.28 -5.93 -19.28
C ALA A 16 -4.78 -4.56 -19.78
N ALA A 17 -4.92 -3.57 -18.89
CA ALA A 17 -5.25 -2.19 -19.28
C ALA A 17 -4.86 -1.10 -18.27
N LEU A 18 -3.97 -1.35 -17.31
CA LEU A 18 -3.60 -0.31 -16.32
C LEU A 18 -2.49 0.64 -16.78
N PHE A 19 -2.04 0.57 -18.03
CA PHE A 19 -0.83 1.31 -18.45
C PHE A 19 -0.98 2.84 -18.61
N PHE A 20 -2.18 3.44 -18.52
CA PHE A 20 -2.32 4.90 -18.68
C PHE A 20 -3.54 5.50 -17.96
N LEU A 21 -3.77 5.14 -16.69
CA LEU A 21 -4.61 5.98 -15.84
C LEU A 21 -3.70 6.70 -14.84
N PRO A 22 -3.75 8.04 -14.73
CA PRO A 22 -3.23 8.68 -13.53
C PRO A 22 -3.93 7.99 -12.36
N ALA A 23 -3.17 7.51 -11.37
CA ALA A 23 -3.74 6.92 -10.17
C ALA A 23 -4.78 7.92 -9.63
N ALA A 24 -6.06 7.66 -9.90
CA ALA A 24 -7.13 8.49 -9.39
C ALA A 24 -6.97 8.43 -7.87
N PRO A 25 -7.06 9.56 -7.15
CA PRO A 25 -6.90 9.53 -5.71
C PRO A 25 -7.96 8.56 -5.18
N ALA A 26 -7.52 7.42 -4.64
CA ALA A 26 -8.39 6.57 -3.85
C ALA A 26 -8.96 7.49 -2.78
N TYR A 27 -10.28 7.72 -2.81
CA TYR A 27 -10.93 8.58 -1.84
C TYR A 27 -10.79 7.89 -0.49
N ALA A 28 -9.73 8.26 0.21
CA ALA A 28 -9.34 7.59 1.43
C ALA A 28 -10.55 7.53 2.38
N GLN A 29 -10.94 6.32 2.81
CA GLN A 29 -12.12 6.13 3.67
C GLN A 29 -12.02 6.89 5.00
N SER A 30 -10.79 7.24 5.41
CA SER A 30 -10.50 8.01 6.63
C SER A 30 -9.45 9.10 6.41
N THR A 31 -9.45 10.06 7.34
CA THR A 31 -8.42 11.10 7.43
C THR A 31 -7.00 10.53 7.57
N HIS A 32 -6.85 9.38 8.22
CA HIS A 32 -5.53 8.75 8.41
C HIS A 32 -5.01 8.16 7.11
N CYS A 33 -5.84 7.41 6.39
CA CYS A 33 -5.51 6.92 5.05
C CYS A 33 -5.20 8.06 4.08
N ALA A 34 -5.97 9.15 4.11
CA ALA A 34 -5.72 10.32 3.27
C ALA A 34 -4.33 10.90 3.56
N LYS A 35 -4.00 11.02 4.86
CA LYS A 35 -2.72 11.58 5.29
C LYS A 35 -1.55 10.66 4.98
N ALA A 36 -1.72 9.35 5.08
CA ALA A 36 -0.68 8.38 4.73
C ALA A 36 -0.31 8.49 3.25
N ILE A 37 -1.30 8.49 2.36
CA ILE A 37 -1.11 8.64 0.91
C ILE A 37 -0.46 10.00 0.58
N GLU A 38 -0.92 11.08 1.22
CA GLU A 38 -0.32 12.41 1.05
C GLU A 38 1.17 12.42 1.43
N LEU A 39 1.54 11.84 2.57
CA LEU A 39 2.93 11.78 3.03
C LEU A 39 3.81 10.97 2.08
N ILE A 40 3.31 9.85 1.56
CA ILE A 40 4.01 9.01 0.59
C ILE A 40 4.25 9.77 -0.71
N ASN A 41 3.20 10.39 -1.27
CA ASN A 41 3.32 11.17 -2.51
C ASN A 41 4.29 12.34 -2.36
N ILE A 42 4.24 13.08 -1.25
CA ILE A 42 5.18 14.17 -0.96
C ILE A 42 6.64 13.66 -0.92
N ALA A 43 6.87 12.50 -0.28
CA ALA A 43 8.21 11.93 -0.17
C ALA A 43 8.77 11.53 -1.54
N ILE A 44 7.92 10.95 -2.41
CA ILE A 44 8.28 10.57 -3.78
C ILE A 44 8.53 11.81 -4.64
N ASP A 45 7.62 12.79 -4.61
CA ASP A 45 7.71 14.02 -5.41
C ASP A 45 8.95 14.85 -5.06
N THR A 46 9.24 14.97 -3.76
CA THR A 46 10.39 15.76 -3.28
C THR A 46 11.74 15.14 -3.67
N ASN A 47 11.79 13.81 -3.81
CA ASN A 47 13.02 13.07 -4.08
C ASN A 47 13.12 12.54 -5.52
N GLY A 48 12.38 13.17 -6.45
CA GLY A 48 12.49 12.89 -7.87
C GLY A 48 12.04 11.48 -8.27
N GLY A 49 11.08 10.91 -7.54
CA GLY A 49 10.53 9.58 -7.84
C GLY A 49 11.19 8.42 -7.10
N THR A 50 12.20 8.68 -6.27
CA THR A 50 12.90 7.63 -5.49
C THR A 50 12.92 7.95 -4.01
N LEU A 51 13.03 6.92 -3.16
CA LEU A 51 13.20 7.09 -1.72
C LEU A 51 14.61 6.64 -1.35
N ASP A 52 15.51 7.59 -1.08
CA ASP A 52 16.81 7.25 -0.48
C ASP A 52 16.63 6.80 0.97
N GLY A 53 17.65 6.16 1.55
CA GLY A 53 17.53 5.58 2.90
C GLY A 53 17.17 6.61 3.98
N ALA A 54 17.63 7.85 3.86
CA ALA A 54 17.30 8.92 4.81
C ALA A 54 15.84 9.36 4.69
N THR A 55 15.35 9.50 3.46
CA THR A 55 13.95 9.82 3.16
C THR A 55 13.03 8.70 3.58
N ALA A 56 13.38 7.45 3.29
CA ALA A 56 12.61 6.27 3.65
C ALA A 56 12.49 6.15 5.19
N ALA A 57 13.57 6.38 5.93
CA ALA A 57 13.55 6.43 7.39
C ALA A 57 12.67 7.58 7.92
N ALA A 58 12.82 8.79 7.38
CA ALA A 58 12.00 9.93 7.79
C ALA A 58 10.50 9.72 7.48
N LEU A 59 10.18 9.04 6.38
CA LEU A 59 8.82 8.68 6.01
C LEU A 59 8.27 7.58 6.94
N SER A 60 9.06 6.55 7.23
CA SER A 60 8.73 5.50 8.19
C SER A 60 8.34 6.08 9.55
N ASP A 61 9.13 7.01 10.08
CA ASP A 61 8.84 7.65 11.38
C ASP A 61 7.50 8.41 11.36
N ARG A 62 7.25 9.16 10.28
CA ARG A 62 5.99 9.93 10.11
C ARG A 62 4.78 9.01 9.98
N LEU A 63 4.89 7.94 9.20
CA LEU A 63 3.81 6.97 9.02
C LEU A 63 3.55 6.18 10.31
N SER A 64 4.59 5.82 11.06
CA SER A 64 4.45 5.17 12.37
C SER A 64 3.70 6.06 13.35
N GLY A 65 4.06 7.34 13.44
CA GLY A 65 3.34 8.30 14.29
C GLY A 65 1.89 8.53 13.84
N LEU A 66 1.60 8.43 12.54
CA LEU A 66 0.23 8.48 12.02
C LEU A 66 -0.56 7.21 12.36
N ALA A 67 0.08 6.04 12.28
CA ALA A 67 -0.54 4.76 12.60
C ALA A 67 -0.94 4.67 14.08
N ASP A 68 -0.19 5.32 14.98
CA ASP A 68 -0.55 5.42 16.41
C ASP A 68 -1.88 6.16 16.66
N LEU A 69 -2.31 7.00 15.70
CA LEU A 69 -3.60 7.71 15.76
C LEU A 69 -4.72 6.96 15.04
N ALA A 70 -4.39 5.98 14.21
CA ALA A 70 -5.36 5.14 13.51
C ALA A 70 -5.77 3.94 14.37
N GLN A 71 -6.79 3.19 13.91
CA GLN A 71 -7.28 2.00 14.59
C GLN A 71 -7.59 0.87 13.60
N GLY A 72 -7.57 -0.37 14.09
CA GLY A 72 -7.91 -1.55 13.31
C GLY A 72 -7.03 -1.71 12.06
N ALA A 73 -7.63 -2.11 10.95
CA ALA A 73 -6.91 -2.43 9.72
C ALA A 73 -6.06 -1.27 9.19
N GLU A 74 -6.51 -0.02 9.34
CA GLU A 74 -5.74 1.16 8.89
C GLU A 74 -4.43 1.30 9.65
N LYS A 75 -4.47 1.13 10.97
CA LYS A 75 -3.25 1.13 11.80
C LYS A 75 -2.30 0.04 11.32
N ASP A 76 -2.81 -1.16 11.11
CA ASP A 76 -1.98 -2.32 10.76
C ASP A 76 -1.28 -2.12 9.41
N VAL A 77 -1.99 -1.63 8.38
CA VAL A 77 -1.39 -1.43 7.04
C VAL A 77 -0.47 -0.22 6.97
N ILE A 78 -0.78 0.88 7.65
CA ILE A 78 0.12 2.05 7.71
C ILE A 78 1.41 1.67 8.45
N THR A 79 1.28 0.89 9.54
CA THR A 79 2.43 0.36 10.29
C THR A 79 3.27 -0.58 9.43
N ALA A 80 2.63 -1.51 8.70
CA ALA A 80 3.33 -2.44 7.83
C ALA A 80 4.10 -1.71 6.71
N TYR A 81 3.48 -0.71 6.08
CA TYR A 81 4.14 0.11 5.07
C TYR A 81 5.32 0.90 5.66
N ALA A 82 5.15 1.47 6.86
CA ALA A 82 6.22 2.18 7.56
C ALA A 82 7.45 1.28 7.79
N TYR A 83 7.23 0.07 8.30
CA TYR A 83 8.33 -0.89 8.50
C TYR A 83 9.00 -1.32 7.19
N ALA A 84 8.21 -1.54 6.13
CA ALA A 84 8.74 -1.94 4.83
C ALA A 84 9.72 -0.93 4.23
N LEU A 85 9.54 0.37 4.52
CA LEU A 85 10.44 1.43 4.04
C LEU A 85 11.86 1.33 4.58
N VAL A 86 12.05 0.73 5.76
CA VAL A 86 13.34 0.66 6.46
C VAL A 86 13.86 -0.77 6.62
N ASP A 87 13.08 -1.77 6.19
CA ASP A 87 13.50 -3.16 6.20
C ASP A 87 14.44 -3.43 5.02
N GLU A 88 15.70 -3.71 5.33
CA GLU A 88 16.74 -4.05 4.34
C GLU A 88 16.45 -5.33 3.55
N ASN A 89 15.52 -6.16 4.01
CA ASN A 89 15.08 -7.38 3.31
C ASN A 89 13.94 -7.11 2.32
N VAL A 90 13.31 -5.94 2.39
CA VAL A 90 12.26 -5.53 1.46
C VAL A 90 12.90 -4.85 0.26
N THR A 91 12.81 -5.51 -0.89
CA THR A 91 13.32 -4.99 -2.17
C THR A 91 12.22 -4.45 -3.08
N ASP A 92 10.96 -4.67 -2.68
CA ASP A 92 9.76 -4.32 -3.43
C ASP A 92 8.68 -3.85 -2.45
N LEU A 93 8.19 -2.62 -2.66
CA LEU A 93 7.14 -2.01 -1.85
C LEU A 93 5.74 -2.23 -2.44
N ASP A 94 5.62 -2.80 -3.64
CA ASP A 94 4.33 -2.99 -4.31
C ASP A 94 3.34 -3.79 -3.45
N PRO A 95 3.70 -4.90 -2.77
CA PRO A 95 2.76 -5.64 -1.93
C PRO A 95 2.19 -4.81 -0.76
N TYR A 96 3.02 -3.93 -0.19
CA TYR A 96 2.61 -3.05 0.91
C TYR A 96 1.77 -1.88 0.39
N THR A 97 2.10 -1.37 -0.80
CA THR A 97 1.35 -0.32 -1.49
C THR A 97 -0.03 -0.81 -1.88
N ASP A 98 -0.12 -2.03 -2.43
CA ASP A 98 -1.38 -2.68 -2.80
C ASP A 98 -2.27 -2.90 -1.58
N GLU A 99 -1.71 -3.38 -0.48
CA GLU A 99 -2.47 -3.61 0.76
C GLU A 99 -2.92 -2.29 1.40
N LEU A 100 -2.06 -1.26 1.41
CA LEU A 100 -2.42 0.09 1.85
C LEU A 100 -3.58 0.63 1.00
N ASN A 101 -3.49 0.53 -0.32
CA ASN A 101 -4.53 0.98 -1.24
C ASN A 101 -5.83 0.18 -1.07
N ARG A 102 -5.75 -1.14 -0.86
CA ARG A 102 -6.92 -2.00 -0.65
C ARG A 102 -7.70 -1.62 0.60
N VAL A 103 -7.00 -1.26 1.68
CA VAL A 103 -7.64 -0.84 2.95
C VAL A 103 -8.09 0.61 2.91
N CYS A 104 -7.33 1.48 2.24
CA CYS A 104 -7.62 2.90 2.22
C CYS A 104 -8.64 3.32 1.15
N ALA A 105 -8.91 2.52 0.10
CA ALA A 105 -9.83 2.86 -0.99
C ALA A 105 -11.33 2.71 -0.68
#